data_AF-A0A9X3EGL8-F1
#
_entry.id   AF-A0A9X3EGL8-F1
#
_cell.length_a   1.000
_cell.length_b   1.000
_cell.length_c   1.000
_cell.angle_alpha   90.00
_cell.angle_beta   90.00
_cell.angle_gamma   90.00
#
_symmetry.space_group_name_H-M   'P 1'
#
loop_
_entity.id
_entity.type
_entity.pdbx_description
1 polymer ?
#
loop_
_entity_poly.entity_id
_entity_poly.type
_entity_poly.pdbx_seq_one_letter_code
_entity_poly.pdbx_strand_id
1 'polypeptide(L)'
;WPVEACFAAVMETASLSEVELSEYCRQRGLYPEQIKQWKADCMAAMQGSKASAAELKRQRSADQKKIRALEKELRRKDKALAETAALLVMRKKLNALYGLEEEDD
;
A
#
# COMPACT_ATOMS: atom_id res chain seq x y z
N TRP A 1 4.14 22.31 -16.22
CA TRP A 1 3.83 21.89 -17.59
C TRP A 1 2.96 20.64 -17.52
N PRO A 2 1.91 20.51 -18.37
CA PRO A 2 1.14 19.26 -18.50
C PRO A 2 2.05 18.09 -18.85
N VAL A 3 1.79 16.90 -18.30
CA VAL A 3 2.67 15.73 -18.43
C VAL A 3 2.76 15.27 -19.89
N GLU A 4 1.66 15.35 -20.62
CA GLU A 4 1.54 15.02 -22.04
C GLU A 4 2.41 15.94 -22.89
N ALA A 5 2.45 17.24 -22.55
CA ALA A 5 3.26 18.23 -23.24
C ALA A 5 4.76 18.07 -22.92
N CYS A 6 5.11 17.75 -21.66
CA CYS A 6 6.49 17.39 -21.30
C CYS A 6 6.95 16.15 -22.06
N PHE A 7 6.11 15.13 -22.12
CA PHE A 7 6.42 13.87 -22.81
C PHE A 7 6.61 14.09 -24.31
N ALA A 8 5.70 14.83 -24.95
CA ALA A 8 5.83 15.19 -26.37
C ALA A 8 7.14 15.97 -26.62
N ALA A 9 7.47 16.95 -25.77
CA ALA A 9 8.71 17.71 -25.90
C ALA A 9 9.96 16.82 -25.76
N VAL A 10 9.98 15.88 -24.79
CA VAL A 10 11.09 14.93 -24.63
C VAL A 10 11.22 13.98 -25.83
N MET A 11 10.10 13.54 -26.42
CA MET A 11 10.08 12.66 -27.59
C MET A 11 10.54 13.39 -28.86
N GLU A 12 10.02 14.60 -29.12
CA GLU A 12 10.37 15.41 -30.29
C GLU A 12 11.85 15.82 -30.27
N THR A 13 12.41 16.05 -29.08
CA THR A 13 13.81 16.46 -28.92
C THR A 13 14.80 15.30 -28.76
N ALA A 14 14.32 14.05 -28.75
CA ALA A 14 15.16 12.88 -28.49
C ALA A 14 16.27 12.67 -29.54
N SER A 15 16.02 13.05 -30.80
CA SER A 15 16.95 12.92 -31.92
C SER A 15 17.60 14.23 -32.36
N LEU A 16 17.26 15.36 -31.73
CA LEU A 16 17.78 16.67 -32.11
C LEU A 16 19.20 16.89 -31.59
N SER A 17 20.00 17.60 -32.37
CA SER A 17 21.28 18.15 -31.94
C SER A 17 21.10 19.31 -30.94
N GLU A 18 22.17 19.73 -30.27
CA GLU A 18 22.10 20.82 -29.28
C GLU A 18 21.65 22.17 -29.88
N VAL A 19 21.99 22.40 -31.15
CA VAL A 19 21.56 23.59 -31.91
C VAL A 19 20.06 23.53 -32.18
N GLU A 20 19.57 22.41 -32.71
CA GLU A 20 18.14 22.21 -33.00
C GLU A 20 17.29 22.19 -31.72
N LEU A 21 17.81 21.63 -30.63
CA LEU A 21 17.19 21.69 -29.30
C LEU A 21 17.03 23.14 -28.83
N SER A 22 18.07 23.95 -29.02
CA SER A 22 18.03 25.37 -28.64
C SER A 22 17.02 26.17 -29.46
N GLU A 23 16.89 25.87 -30.76
CA GLU A 23 15.87 26.47 -31.62
C GLU A 23 14.45 26.03 -31.23
N TYR A 24 14.24 24.73 -31.01
CA TYR A 24 12.99 24.17 -30.52
C TYR A 24 12.55 24.82 -29.21
N CYS A 25 13.48 24.96 -28.27
CA CYS A 25 13.27 25.61 -26.98
C CYS A 25 12.83 27.07 -27.15
N ARG A 26 13.46 27.84 -28.04
CA ARG A 26 13.08 29.24 -28.32
C ARG A 26 11.68 29.35 -28.92
N GLN A 27 11.30 28.45 -29.84
CA GLN A 27 9.98 28.46 -30.48
C GLN A 27 8.85 28.11 -29.51
N ARG A 28 9.11 27.22 -28.53
CA ARG A 28 8.09 26.75 -27.57
C ARG A 28 8.15 27.41 -26.20
N GLY A 29 9.04 28.38 -25.99
CA GLY A 29 9.21 29.05 -24.70
C GLY A 29 9.74 28.12 -23.60
N LEU A 30 10.59 27.17 -23.99
CA LEU A 30 11.20 26.17 -23.12
C LEU A 30 12.69 26.46 -22.93
N TYR A 31 13.26 25.91 -21.87
CA TYR A 31 14.71 25.91 -21.67
C TYR A 31 15.28 24.50 -21.93
N PRO A 32 16.46 24.37 -22.57
CA PRO A 32 17.09 23.07 -22.81
C PRO A 32 17.27 22.25 -21.52
N GLU A 33 17.52 22.93 -20.41
CA GLU A 33 17.68 22.31 -19.09
C GLU A 33 16.39 21.64 -18.58
N GLN A 34 15.23 22.21 -18.89
CA GLN A 34 13.93 21.62 -18.53
C GLN A 34 13.72 20.30 -19.26
N ILE A 35 14.08 20.24 -20.54
CA ILE A 35 13.96 19.03 -21.35
C ILE A 35 14.92 17.94 -20.87
N LYS A 36 16.16 18.32 -20.53
CA LYS A 36 17.13 17.41 -19.90
C LYS A 36 16.63 16.86 -18.58
N GLN A 37 16.05 17.72 -17.73
CA GLN A 37 15.46 17.32 -16.46
C GLN A 37 14.30 16.34 -16.66
N TRP A 38 13.35 16.64 -17.55
CA TRP A 38 12.23 15.73 -17.83
C TRP A 38 12.69 14.39 -18.39
N LYS A 39 13.72 14.37 -19.25
CA LYS A 39 14.32 13.13 -19.74
C LYS A 39 14.92 12.31 -18.59
N ALA A 40 15.63 12.95 -17.67
CA ALA A 40 16.19 12.30 -16.48
C ALA A 40 15.09 11.74 -15.58
N ASP A 41 14.03 12.51 -15.31
CA ASP A 41 12.89 12.10 -14.50
C ASP A 41 12.15 10.91 -15.12
N CYS A 42 11.94 10.89 -16.45
CA CYS A 42 11.35 9.76 -17.16
C CYS A 42 12.20 8.49 -17.01
N MET A 43 13.53 8.59 -17.13
CA MET A 43 14.43 7.45 -16.96
C MET A 43 14.43 6.95 -15.50
N ALA A 44 14.48 7.88 -14.54
CA ALA A 44 14.44 7.56 -13.11
C ALA A 44 13.13 6.88 -12.72
N ALA A 45 11.98 7.37 -13.21
CA ALA A 45 10.68 6.75 -12.97
C ALA A 45 10.60 5.32 -13.54
N MET A 46 11.13 5.10 -14.75
CA MET A 46 11.16 3.78 -15.36
C MET A 46 12.05 2.79 -14.59
N GLN A 47 13.18 3.26 -14.05
CA GLN A 47 14.09 2.46 -13.22
C GLN A 47 13.51 2.19 -11.82
N GLY A 48 12.98 3.22 -11.16
CA GLY A 48 12.38 3.14 -9.83
C GLY A 48 11.10 2.30 -9.77
N SER A 49 10.30 2.30 -10.84
CA SER A 49 9.06 1.52 -10.92
C SER A 49 9.29 0.00 -10.82
N LYS A 50 10.36 -0.51 -11.45
CA LYS A 50 10.68 -1.95 -11.41
C LYS A 50 11.15 -2.42 -10.04
N ALA A 51 12.03 -1.65 -9.40
CA ALA A 51 12.51 -1.96 -8.06
C ALA A 51 11.39 -1.83 -7.02
N SER A 52 10.54 -0.81 -7.14
CA SER A 52 9.40 -0.56 -6.26
C SER A 52 8.33 -1.66 -6.38
N ALA A 53 8.02 -2.14 -7.59
CA ALA A 53 7.01 -3.17 -7.79
C ALA A 53 7.37 -4.52 -7.12
N ALA A 54 8.64 -4.92 -7.17
CA ALA A 54 9.10 -6.15 -6.54
C ALA A 54 9.05 -6.06 -5.01
N GLU A 55 9.49 -4.93 -4.45
CA GLU A 55 9.45 -4.67 -3.01
C GLU A 55 7.99 -4.59 -2.51
N LEU A 56 7.12 -3.89 -3.22
CA LEU A 56 5.70 -3.80 -2.89
C LEU A 56 5.02 -5.18 -2.90
N LYS A 57 5.37 -6.06 -3.85
CA LYS A 57 4.86 -7.44 -3.89
C LYS A 57 5.34 -8.25 -2.68
N ARG A 58 6.61 -8.08 -2.29
CA ARG A 58 7.18 -8.75 -1.12
C ARG A 58 6.49 -8.31 0.17
N GLN A 59 6.31 -6.99 0.35
CA GLN A 59 5.59 -6.41 1.48
C GLN A 59 4.16 -6.93 1.56
N ARG A 60 3.40 -6.88 0.46
CA ARG A 60 2.04 -7.43 0.40
C ARG A 60 1.96 -8.89 0.79
N SER A 61 2.93 -9.71 0.35
CA SER A 61 2.96 -11.13 0.72
C SER A 61 3.24 -11.33 2.22
N ALA A 62 4.16 -10.54 2.79
CA ALA A 62 4.47 -10.59 4.21
C ALA A 62 3.27 -10.14 5.07
N ASP A 63 2.63 -9.04 4.68
CA ASP A 63 1.44 -8.52 5.36
C ASP A 63 0.29 -9.51 5.31
N GLN A 64 0.05 -10.13 4.16
CA GLN A 64 -1.02 -11.11 4.04
C GLN A 64 -0.78 -12.37 4.88
N LYS A 65 0.48 -12.79 5.05
CA LYS A 65 0.82 -13.86 6.01
C LYS A 65 0.53 -13.44 7.44
N LYS A 66 0.89 -12.20 7.81
CA LYS A 66 0.66 -11.66 9.15
C LYS A 66 -0.84 -11.54 9.46
N ILE A 67 -1.63 -11.03 8.50
CA ILE A 67 -3.09 -10.95 8.61
C ILE A 67 -3.68 -12.33 8.87
N ARG A 68 -3.33 -13.34 8.06
CA ARG A 68 -3.84 -14.71 8.24
C ARG A 68 -3.46 -15.32 9.59
N ALA A 69 -2.24 -15.05 10.07
CA ALA A 69 -1.79 -15.52 11.37
C ALA A 69 -2.61 -14.88 12.50
N LEU A 70 -2.80 -13.56 12.45
CA LEU A 70 -3.60 -12.81 13.41
C LEU A 70 -5.07 -13.24 13.41
N GLU A 71 -5.68 -13.42 12.23
CA GLU A 71 -7.05 -13.93 12.11
C GLU A 71 -7.23 -15.33 12.71
N LYS A 72 -6.22 -16.19 12.58
CA LYS A 72 -6.25 -17.53 13.19
C LYS A 72 -6.15 -17.45 14.71
N GLU A 73 -5.27 -16.58 15.22
CA GLU A 73 -5.13 -16.38 16.65
C GLU A 73 -6.40 -15.78 17.26
N LEU A 74 -7.00 -14.80 16.58
CA LEU A 74 -8.27 -14.18 16.97
C LEU A 74 -9.37 -15.24 17.10
N ARG A 75 -9.56 -16.07 16.06
CA ARG A 75 -10.55 -17.15 16.10
C ARG A 75 -10.33 -18.15 17.23
N ARG A 76 -9.08 -18.47 17.56
CA ARG A 76 -8.77 -19.35 18.69
C ARG A 76 -9.15 -18.70 20.02
N LYS A 77 -8.85 -17.41 20.18
CA LYS A 77 -9.20 -16.64 21.39
C LYS A 77 -10.71 -16.50 21.54
N ASP A 78 -11.43 -16.19 20.46
CA ASP A 78 -12.89 -16.09 20.47
C ASP A 78 -13.55 -17.42 20.81
N LYS A 79 -13.01 -18.54 20.30
CA LYS A 79 -13.52 -19.87 20.66
C LYS A 79 -13.34 -20.17 22.14
N ALA A 80 -12.15 -19.93 22.68
CA ALA A 80 -11.89 -20.12 24.11
C ALA A 80 -12.77 -19.21 24.97
N LEU A 81 -12.95 -17.96 24.56
CA LEU A 81 -13.84 -17.02 25.22
C LEU A 81 -15.29 -17.53 25.21
N ALA A 82 -15.79 -18.00 24.08
CA ALA A 82 -17.13 -18.57 23.97
C ALA A 82 -17.32 -19.82 24.83
N GLU A 83 -16.32 -20.72 24.88
CA GLU A 83 -16.33 -21.90 25.76
C GLU A 83 -16.40 -21.48 27.24
N THR A 84 -15.60 -20.49 27.67
CA THR A 84 -15.67 -19.98 29.07
C THR A 84 -17.02 -19.31 29.38
N ALA A 85 -17.57 -18.52 28.46
CA ALA A 85 -18.88 -17.91 28.63
C ALA A 85 -19.98 -18.97 28.75
N ALA A 86 -19.93 -20.02 27.93
CA ALA A 86 -20.87 -21.14 28.01
C ALA A 86 -20.79 -21.87 29.36
N LEU A 87 -19.58 -22.14 29.87
CA LEU A 87 -19.38 -22.75 31.19
C LEU A 87 -19.93 -21.87 32.31
N LEU A 88 -19.71 -20.55 32.28
CA LEU A 88 -20.27 -19.61 33.25
C LEU A 88 -21.80 -19.62 33.23
N VAL A 89 -22.40 -19.62 32.04
CA VAL A 89 -23.87 -19.70 31.90
C VAL A 89 -24.41 -21.02 32.42
N MET A 90 -23.77 -22.15 32.13
CA MET A 90 -24.17 -23.46 32.66
C MET A 90 -24.06 -23.51 34.19
N ARG A 91 -22.97 -23.01 34.76
CA ARG A 91 -22.79 -22.93 36.22
C ARG A 91 -23.90 -22.09 36.86
N LYS A 92 -24.21 -20.91 36.31
CA LYS A 92 -25.30 -20.06 36.80
C LYS A 92 -26.65 -20.78 36.76
N LYS A 93 -26.97 -21.46 35.65
CA LYS A 93 -28.21 -22.25 35.54
C LYS A 93 -28.27 -23.39 36.55
N LEU A 94 -27.16 -24.08 36.79
CA LEU A 94 -27.10 -25.16 37.78
C LEU A 94 -27.28 -24.65 39.21
N ASN A 95 -26.62 -23.55 39.57
CA ASN A 95 -26.80 -22.91 40.88
C ASN A 95 -28.26 -22.51 41.11
N ALA A 96 -28.91 -21.91 40.11
CA ALA A 96 -30.33 -21.54 40.19
C ALA A 96 -31.25 -22.76 40.39
N LEU A 97 -30.96 -23.89 39.73
CA LEU A 97 -31.74 -25.14 39.90
C LEU A 97 -31.62 -25.73 41.31
N TYR A 98 -30.46 -25.61 41.95
CA TYR A 98 -30.21 -26.15 43.28
C TYR A 98 -30.43 -25.12 44.41
N GLY A 99 -30.86 -23.89 44.09
CA GLY A 99 -31.03 -22.82 45.09
C GLY A 99 -29.71 -22.40 45.75
N LEU A 100 -28.58 -22.63 45.08
CA LEU A 100 -27.23 -22.26 45.53
C LEU A 100 -26.81 -20.89 44.99
N GLU A 101 -27.78 -19.99 44.79
CA GLU A 101 -27.45 -18.61 44.45
C GLU A 101 -26.74 -18.01 45.68
N GLU A 102 -25.44 -17.75 45.55
CA GLU A 102 -24.76 -16.86 46.49
C GLU A 102 -25.45 -15.50 46.34
N GLU A 103 -26.02 -14.97 47.42
CA GLU A 103 -26.48 -13.58 47.48
C GLU A 103 -25.25 -12.70 47.20
N ASP A 104 -25.17 -12.15 45.99
CA ASP A 104 -24.15 -11.19 45.60
C ASP A 104 -24.36 -9.90 46.45
N ASP A 105 -23.54 -9.72 47.50
CA ASP A 105 -23.32 -8.44 48.21
C ASP A 105 -22.33 -7.53 47.44
#